data_AF-A0A948XU06-F1
#
_entry.id   AF-A0A948XU06-F1
#
_cell.length_a   1.000
_cell.length_b   1.000
_cell.length_c   1.000
_cell.angle_alpha   90.00
_cell.angle_beta   90.00
_cell.angle_gamma   90.00
#
_symmetry.space_group_name_H-M   'P 1'
#
loop_
_entity.id
_entity.type
_entity.pdbx_description
1 polymer ?
#
loop_
_entity_poly.entity_id
_entity_poly.type
_entity_poly.pdbx_seq_one_letter_code
_entity_poly.pdbx_strand_id
1 'polypeptide(L)'
;MSATSELPVARRERFFVYLSWLFVLIAIGGFIPTYWSPLINGTFGGKPVLHVHGAAMLAWVGLYAWQVNLVANRQVAHHRAWGMAGVAVLTAVAFTIVLSAINSMKVAGGIGLRDQALAFSIVSLSGLAVIAVLVALAVRNTGKPDVHKRLMTLSFVPLLEAPMARPFQVLMTPPGVVGPPPVFVTVLPSLVVDLIIVALLVYDKRTLGRFHPVTLWSGGAIIAVQVLCIPLSGTPAWMAIARFVESLAG
;
A
#
# COMPACT_ATOMS: atom_id res chain seq x y z
N MET A 1 -10.94 6.41 -40.99
CA MET A 1 -11.87 6.56 -39.85
C MET A 1 -11.63 5.42 -38.88
N SER A 2 -10.88 5.66 -37.80
CA SER A 2 -10.65 4.64 -36.76
C SER A 2 -11.78 4.72 -35.75
N ALA A 3 -12.68 3.73 -35.75
CA ALA A 3 -13.70 3.60 -34.71
C ALA A 3 -12.99 3.33 -33.37
N THR A 4 -12.87 4.35 -32.53
CA THR A 4 -12.54 4.16 -31.12
C THR A 4 -13.70 3.42 -30.47
N SER A 5 -13.60 2.10 -30.37
CA SER A 5 -14.58 1.28 -29.65
C SER A 5 -14.48 1.59 -28.16
N GLU A 6 -15.15 2.66 -27.74
CA GLU A 6 -15.31 2.99 -26.35
C GLU A 6 -15.95 1.80 -25.61
N LEU A 7 -15.25 1.22 -24.64
CA LEU A 7 -15.81 0.10 -23.87
C LEU A 7 -17.11 0.56 -23.17
N PRO A 8 -18.18 -0.25 -23.15
CA PRO A 8 -19.43 0.08 -22.46
C PRO A 8 -19.17 0.45 -20.99
N VAL A 9 -19.95 1.40 -20.43
CA VAL A 9 -19.82 1.87 -19.04
C VAL A 9 -19.75 0.71 -18.04
N ALA A 10 -20.60 -0.31 -18.20
CA ALA A 10 -20.61 -1.51 -17.36
C ALA A 10 -19.32 -2.35 -17.42
N ARG A 11 -18.54 -2.28 -18.51
CA ARG A 11 -17.22 -2.93 -18.62
C ARG A 11 -16.12 -2.08 -17.98
N ARG A 12 -16.27 -0.74 -17.98
CA ARG A 12 -15.32 0.19 -17.34
C ARG A 12 -15.34 0.09 -15.83
N GLU A 13 -16.51 -0.09 -15.23
CA GLU A 13 -16.69 -0.21 -13.77
C GLU A 13 -16.20 -1.57 -13.24
N ARG A 14 -16.41 -2.65 -14.00
CA ARG A 14 -15.94 -4.01 -13.64
C ARG A 14 -14.43 -4.10 -13.45
N PHE A 15 -13.64 -3.34 -14.21
CA PHE A 15 -12.18 -3.31 -14.05
C PHE A 15 -11.76 -2.92 -12.62
N PHE A 16 -12.32 -1.83 -12.09
CA PHE A 16 -11.99 -1.36 -10.75
C PHE A 16 -12.52 -2.31 -9.66
N VAL A 17 -13.67 -2.97 -9.90
CA VAL A 17 -14.19 -4.00 -8.99
C VAL A 17 -13.25 -5.20 -8.92
N TYR A 18 -12.75 -5.70 -10.05
CA TYR A 18 -11.78 -6.81 -10.04
C TYR A 18 -10.48 -6.41 -9.36
N LEU A 19 -10.02 -5.19 -9.62
CA LEU A 19 -8.80 -4.68 -9.02
C LEU A 19 -8.92 -4.52 -7.51
N SER A 20 -10.07 -4.05 -7.01
CA SER A 20 -10.29 -3.92 -5.56
C SER A 20 -10.32 -5.27 -4.84
N TRP A 21 -10.94 -6.29 -5.44
CA TRP A 21 -10.88 -7.66 -4.90
C TRP A 21 -9.49 -8.28 -5.02
N LEU A 22 -8.74 -7.99 -6.08
CA LEU A 22 -7.33 -8.38 -6.17
C LEU A 22 -6.51 -7.80 -5.02
N PHE A 23 -6.76 -6.55 -4.62
CA PHE A 23 -6.07 -5.93 -3.47
C PHE A 23 -6.39 -6.66 -2.16
N VAL A 24 -7.66 -7.05 -1.96
CA VAL A 24 -8.06 -7.90 -0.82
C VAL A 24 -7.30 -9.22 -0.83
N LEU A 25 -7.24 -9.90 -1.98
CA LEU A 25 -6.56 -11.19 -2.12
C LEU A 25 -5.05 -11.07 -1.86
N ILE A 26 -4.39 -10.03 -2.36
CA ILE A 26 -2.97 -9.77 -2.09
C ILE A 26 -2.77 -9.50 -0.59
N ALA A 27 -3.60 -8.65 0.01
CA ALA A 27 -3.48 -8.30 1.43
C ALA A 27 -3.67 -9.52 2.35
N ILE A 28 -4.67 -10.37 2.10
CA ILE A 28 -4.89 -11.57 2.91
C ILE A 28 -3.83 -12.63 2.59
N GLY A 29 -3.66 -12.95 1.30
CA GLY A 29 -2.80 -14.02 0.81
C GLY A 29 -1.32 -13.80 1.10
N GLY A 30 -0.84 -12.57 0.91
CA GLY A 30 0.56 -12.21 1.19
C GLY A 30 0.93 -12.43 2.65
N PHE A 31 0.02 -12.15 3.59
CA PHE A 31 0.29 -12.34 5.02
C PHE A 31 0.05 -13.76 5.54
N ILE A 32 -0.33 -14.73 4.69
CA ILE A 32 -0.48 -16.13 5.10
C ILE A 32 0.76 -16.68 5.81
N PRO A 33 1.97 -16.64 5.22
CA PRO A 33 3.14 -17.26 5.82
C PRO A 33 3.63 -16.58 7.10
N THR A 34 3.46 -15.26 7.23
CA THR A 34 4.08 -14.48 8.32
C THR A 34 3.11 -14.05 9.41
N TYR A 35 1.80 -14.21 9.20
CA TYR A 35 0.79 -13.82 10.17
C TYR A 35 -0.29 -14.89 10.34
N TRP A 36 -1.06 -15.23 9.29
CA TRP A 36 -2.22 -16.11 9.46
C TRP A 36 -1.86 -17.54 9.87
N SER A 37 -0.89 -18.17 9.19
CA SER A 37 -0.45 -19.52 9.54
C SER A 37 0.14 -19.57 10.96
N PRO A 38 1.10 -18.70 11.33
CA PRO A 38 1.59 -18.65 12.71
C PRO A 38 0.50 -18.38 13.74
N LEU A 39 -0.48 -17.52 13.44
CA LEU A 39 -1.56 -17.18 14.34
C LEU A 39 -2.48 -18.38 14.61
N ILE A 40 -2.89 -19.09 13.56
CA ILE A 40 -3.75 -20.28 13.65
C ILE A 40 -3.03 -21.41 14.41
N ASN A 41 -1.72 -21.57 14.19
CA ASN A 41 -0.91 -22.60 14.83
C ASN A 41 -0.44 -22.22 16.25
N GLY A 42 -0.79 -21.04 16.77
CA GLY A 42 -0.36 -20.58 18.09
C GLY A 42 1.14 -20.27 18.20
N THR A 43 1.83 -20.07 17.07
CA THR A 43 3.28 -19.78 17.01
C THR A 43 3.60 -18.33 16.66
N PHE A 44 2.59 -17.47 16.51
CA PHE A 44 2.79 -16.05 16.24
C PHE A 44 3.36 -15.33 17.48
N GLY A 45 4.64 -14.94 17.42
CA GLY A 45 5.34 -14.22 18.49
C GLY A 45 5.33 -12.70 18.37
N GLY A 46 4.49 -12.13 17.51
CA GLY A 46 4.44 -10.68 17.28
C GLY A 46 3.79 -9.90 18.42
N LYS A 47 4.22 -8.65 18.64
CA LYS A 47 3.60 -7.78 19.66
C LYS A 47 2.16 -7.39 19.30
N PRO A 48 1.29 -7.08 20.29
CA PRO A 48 -0.12 -6.75 20.06
C PRO A 48 -0.40 -5.66 19.03
N VAL A 49 0.52 -4.69 18.88
CA VAL A 49 0.43 -3.63 17.86
C VAL A 49 0.28 -4.18 16.44
N LEU A 50 0.84 -5.35 16.15
CA LEU A 50 0.75 -5.98 14.83
C LEU A 50 -0.66 -6.52 14.53
N HIS A 51 -1.41 -6.95 15.56
CA HIS A 51 -2.82 -7.32 15.40
C HIS A 51 -3.67 -6.10 15.10
N VAL A 52 -3.45 -5.00 15.83
CA VAL A 52 -4.18 -3.73 15.62
C VAL A 52 -3.88 -3.17 14.23
N HIS A 53 -2.62 -3.18 13.82
CA HIS A 53 -2.21 -2.78 12.47
C HIS A 53 -2.84 -3.66 11.39
N GLY A 54 -2.79 -4.99 11.54
CA GLY A 54 -3.40 -5.93 10.61
C GLY A 54 -4.91 -5.70 10.47
N ALA A 55 -5.61 -5.53 11.60
CA ALA A 55 -7.04 -5.23 11.60
C ALA A 55 -7.36 -3.90 10.90
N ALA A 56 -6.60 -2.83 11.17
CA ALA A 56 -6.78 -1.53 10.52
C ALA A 56 -6.55 -1.62 9.00
N MET A 57 -5.52 -2.35 8.56
CA MET A 57 -5.21 -2.56 7.14
C MET A 57 -6.29 -3.36 6.42
N LEU A 58 -6.78 -4.44 7.03
CA LEU A 58 -7.89 -5.23 6.47
C LEU A 58 -9.17 -4.40 6.39
N ALA A 59 -9.48 -3.60 7.41
CA ALA A 59 -10.61 -2.68 7.38
C ALA A 59 -10.49 -1.67 6.25
N TRP A 60 -9.29 -1.12 6.00
CA TRP A 60 -9.04 -0.16 4.92
C TRP A 60 -9.21 -0.77 3.52
N VAL A 61 -8.57 -1.91 3.26
CA VAL A 61 -8.69 -2.62 1.98
C VAL A 61 -10.12 -3.11 1.75
N GLY A 62 -10.78 -3.64 2.78
CA GLY A 62 -12.17 -4.07 2.74
C GLY A 62 -13.13 -2.91 2.49
N LEU A 63 -12.92 -1.76 3.15
CA LEU A 63 -13.71 -0.55 2.92
C LEU A 63 -13.54 -0.08 1.47
N TYR A 64 -12.33 -0.04 0.93
CA TYR A 64 -12.13 0.32 -0.48
C TYR A 64 -12.86 -0.62 -1.44
N ALA A 65 -12.76 -1.95 -1.23
CA ALA A 65 -13.49 -2.91 -2.03
C ALA A 65 -15.00 -2.68 -1.94
N TRP A 66 -15.54 -2.46 -0.74
CA TRP A 66 -16.95 -2.15 -0.55
C TRP A 66 -17.36 -0.86 -1.27
N GLN A 67 -16.57 0.22 -1.15
CA GLN A 67 -16.82 1.52 -1.79
C GLN A 67 -16.85 1.41 -3.32
N VAL A 68 -15.92 0.68 -3.92
CA VAL A 68 -15.91 0.44 -5.37
C VAL A 68 -17.15 -0.34 -5.82
N ASN A 69 -17.55 -1.36 -5.04
CA ASN A 69 -18.75 -2.15 -5.34
C ASN A 69 -20.05 -1.34 -5.17
N LEU A 70 -20.14 -0.43 -4.20
CA LEU A 70 -21.29 0.48 -4.06
C LEU A 70 -21.47 1.32 -5.34
N VAL A 71 -20.39 1.90 -5.86
CA VAL A 71 -20.42 2.69 -7.10
C VAL A 71 -20.83 1.83 -8.30
N ALA A 72 -20.24 0.65 -8.46
CA ALA A 72 -20.57 -0.28 -9.56
C ALA A 72 -22.04 -0.76 -9.51
N ASN A 73 -22.63 -0.84 -8.31
CA ASN A 73 -24.04 -1.16 -8.11
C ASN A 73 -24.96 0.07 -8.11
N ARG A 74 -24.46 1.24 -8.55
CA ARG A 74 -25.18 2.52 -8.62
C ARG A 74 -25.66 3.06 -7.26
N GLN A 75 -25.10 2.56 -6.16
CA GLN A 75 -25.39 3.00 -4.78
C GLN A 75 -24.49 4.18 -4.37
N VAL A 76 -24.43 5.21 -5.21
CA VAL A 76 -23.52 6.36 -5.02
C VAL A 76 -23.87 7.17 -3.76
N ALA A 77 -25.13 7.18 -3.33
CA ALA A 77 -25.55 7.82 -2.08
C ALA A 77 -24.85 7.18 -0.87
N HIS A 78 -24.77 5.85 -0.81
CA HIS A 78 -24.05 5.14 0.26
C HIS A 78 -22.54 5.37 0.17
N HIS A 79 -21.96 5.40 -1.03
CA HIS A 79 -20.55 5.75 -1.22
C HIS A 79 -20.22 7.12 -0.59
N ARG A 80 -21.07 8.12 -0.82
CA ARG A 80 -20.91 9.46 -0.22
C ARG A 80 -21.10 9.45 1.29
N ALA A 81 -22.15 8.79 1.78
CA ALA A 81 -22.45 8.72 3.22
C ALA A 81 -21.32 8.09 4.04
N TRP A 82 -20.69 7.04 3.50
CA TRP A 82 -19.60 6.31 4.14
C TRP A 82 -18.21 6.86 3.80
N GLY A 83 -18.10 7.87 2.92
CA GLY A 83 -16.81 8.46 2.54
C GLY A 83 -16.02 8.99 3.75
N MET A 84 -16.71 9.57 4.73
CA MET A 84 -16.08 10.07 5.97
C MET A 84 -15.53 8.95 6.86
N ALA A 85 -16.14 7.76 6.85
CA ALA A 85 -15.58 6.61 7.55
C ALA A 85 -14.21 6.22 6.96
N GLY A 86 -13.99 6.46 5.67
CA GLY A 86 -12.68 6.31 5.04
C GLY A 86 -11.60 7.19 5.68
N VAL A 87 -11.90 8.45 5.99
CA VAL A 87 -10.93 9.35 6.65
C VAL A 87 -10.56 8.83 8.04
N ALA A 88 -11.54 8.37 8.82
CA ALA A 88 -11.31 7.81 10.15
C ALA A 88 -10.45 6.54 10.09
N VAL A 89 -10.79 5.60 9.19
CA VAL A 89 -10.02 4.36 9.02
C VAL A 89 -8.61 4.65 8.51
N LEU A 90 -8.43 5.55 7.54
CA LEU A 90 -7.09 5.93 7.07
C LEU A 90 -6.24 6.57 8.17
N THR A 91 -6.86 7.37 9.04
CA THR A 91 -6.16 7.97 10.18
C THR A 91 -5.66 6.87 11.12
N ALA A 92 -6.50 5.88 11.44
CA ALA A 92 -6.08 4.72 12.24
C ALA A 92 -4.97 3.91 11.54
N VAL A 93 -5.06 3.71 10.22
CA VAL A 93 -4.00 3.08 9.41
C VAL A 93 -2.69 3.87 9.54
N ALA A 94 -2.71 5.20 9.40
CA ALA A 94 -1.53 6.04 9.49
C ALA A 94 -0.83 5.88 10.86
N PHE A 95 -1.58 5.99 11.96
CA PHE A 95 -1.03 5.78 13.30
C PHE A 95 -0.47 4.37 13.48
N THR A 96 -1.18 3.34 13.04
CA THR A 96 -0.72 1.96 13.20
C THR A 96 0.49 1.61 12.33
N ILE A 97 0.66 2.24 11.15
CA ILE A 97 1.89 2.12 10.35
C ILE A 97 3.08 2.68 11.14
N VAL A 98 2.94 3.89 11.68
CA VAL A 98 4.02 4.54 12.46
C VAL A 98 4.36 3.68 13.69
N LEU A 99 3.35 3.25 14.45
CA LEU A 99 3.56 2.40 15.63
C LEU A 99 4.19 1.04 15.27
N SER A 100 3.83 0.45 14.13
CA SER A 100 4.43 -0.81 13.66
C SER A 100 5.88 -0.63 13.21
N ALA A 101 6.21 0.52 12.60
CA ALA A 101 7.58 0.89 12.28
C ALA A 101 8.41 1.05 13.56
N ILE A 102 7.91 1.79 14.55
CA ILE A 102 8.57 1.96 15.87
C ILE A 102 8.77 0.62 16.56
N ASN A 103 7.75 -0.24 16.56
CA ASN A 103 7.87 -1.59 17.11
C ASN A 103 8.99 -2.39 16.42
N SER A 104 9.08 -2.31 15.08
CA SER A 104 10.11 -3.01 14.31
C SER A 104 11.52 -2.48 14.65
N MET A 105 11.69 -1.17 14.80
CA MET A 105 12.94 -0.53 15.21
C MET A 105 13.39 -0.98 16.60
N LYS A 106 12.46 -0.96 17.57
CA LYS A 106 12.74 -1.40 18.96
C LYS A 106 13.05 -2.90 19.05
N VAL A 107 12.32 -3.75 18.33
CA VAL A 107 12.57 -5.20 18.30
C VAL A 107 13.94 -5.51 17.67
N ALA A 108 14.27 -4.87 16.55
CA ALA A 108 15.57 -5.04 15.91
C ALA A 108 16.72 -4.52 16.80
N GLY A 109 16.50 -3.43 17.54
CA GLY A 109 17.48 -2.91 18.48
C GLY A 109 17.80 -3.87 19.62
N GLY A 110 16.83 -4.65 20.10
CA GLY A 110 17.04 -5.70 21.11
C GLY A 110 17.97 -6.84 20.66
N ILE A 111 18.22 -6.96 19.36
CA ILE A 111 19.11 -7.97 18.77
C ILE A 111 20.31 -7.35 18.04
N GLY A 112 20.62 -6.07 18.28
CA GLY A 112 21.77 -5.38 17.69
C GLY A 112 21.60 -4.93 16.24
N LEU A 113 20.37 -4.95 15.68
CA LEU A 113 20.07 -4.62 14.28
C LEU A 113 19.29 -3.30 14.13
N ARG A 114 19.41 -2.39 15.09
CA ARG A 114 18.66 -1.12 15.11
C ARG A 114 18.85 -0.29 13.84
N ASP A 115 20.09 -0.09 13.41
CA ASP A 115 20.38 0.78 12.26
C ASP A 115 19.79 0.24 10.95
N GLN A 116 19.73 -1.08 10.81
CA GLN A 116 19.06 -1.72 9.67
C GLN A 116 17.56 -1.46 9.68
N ALA A 117 16.92 -1.48 10.86
CA ALA A 117 15.50 -1.15 10.99
C ALA A 117 15.21 0.33 10.76
N LEU A 118 16.08 1.22 11.25
CA LEU A 118 16.00 2.66 10.98
C LEU A 118 16.07 2.91 9.46
N ALA A 119 17.03 2.31 8.78
CA ALA A 119 17.16 2.40 7.32
C ALA A 119 15.91 1.84 6.62
N PHE A 120 15.46 0.65 7.00
CA PHE A 120 14.31 0.00 6.38
C PHE A 120 12.98 0.73 6.60
N SER A 121 12.84 1.47 7.71
CA SER A 121 11.62 2.25 8.00
C SER A 121 11.27 3.28 6.92
N ILE A 122 12.22 3.65 6.04
CA ILE A 122 11.96 4.54 4.89
C ILE A 122 10.85 3.99 3.99
N VAL A 123 10.79 2.68 3.82
CA VAL A 123 9.82 2.02 2.94
C VAL A 123 8.41 2.29 3.45
N SER A 124 8.15 2.02 4.74
CA SER A 124 6.82 2.20 5.33
C SER A 124 6.44 3.67 5.49
N LEU A 125 7.37 4.53 5.92
CA LEU A 125 7.09 5.94 6.20
C LEU A 125 6.93 6.77 4.93
N SER A 126 7.75 6.54 3.91
CA SER A 126 7.58 7.20 2.60
C SER A 126 6.32 6.67 1.88
N GLY A 127 6.03 5.37 1.97
CA GLY A 127 4.79 4.78 1.49
C GLY A 127 3.57 5.44 2.12
N LEU A 128 3.55 5.63 3.45
CA LEU A 128 2.50 6.37 4.14
C LEU A 128 2.35 7.81 3.63
N ALA A 129 3.47 8.52 3.41
CA ALA A 129 3.42 9.88 2.86
C ALA A 129 2.78 9.91 1.46
N VAL A 130 3.15 8.97 0.58
CA VAL A 130 2.54 8.84 -0.76
C VAL A 130 1.05 8.53 -0.66
N ILE A 131 0.65 7.58 0.20
CA ILE A 131 -0.75 7.24 0.44
C ILE A 131 -1.54 8.48 0.87
N ALA A 132 -1.03 9.21 1.85
CA ALA A 132 -1.68 10.40 2.39
C ALA A 132 -1.87 11.47 1.31
N VAL A 133 -0.84 11.75 0.51
CA VAL A 133 -0.90 12.72 -0.60
C VAL A 133 -1.92 12.28 -1.65
N LEU A 134 -1.86 11.03 -2.11
CA LEU A 134 -2.77 10.53 -3.15
C LEU A 134 -4.23 10.52 -2.68
N VAL A 135 -4.50 10.12 -1.43
CA VAL A 135 -5.85 10.16 -0.87
C VAL A 135 -6.33 11.59 -0.68
N ALA A 136 -5.49 12.50 -0.18
CA ALA A 136 -5.86 13.92 -0.05
C ALA A 136 -6.21 14.53 -1.41
N LEU A 137 -5.43 14.23 -2.45
CA LEU A 137 -5.74 14.63 -3.82
C LEU A 137 -7.03 13.97 -4.33
N ALA A 138 -7.30 12.72 -3.98
CA ALA A 138 -8.54 12.03 -4.36
C ALA A 138 -9.77 12.68 -3.73
N VAL A 139 -9.70 13.00 -2.44
CA VAL A 139 -10.78 13.68 -1.68
C VAL A 139 -11.03 15.08 -2.23
N ARG A 140 -9.97 15.83 -2.55
CA ARG A 140 -10.09 17.15 -3.20
C ARG A 140 -10.75 17.09 -4.58
N ASN A 141 -10.64 15.96 -5.28
CA ASN A 141 -11.11 15.79 -6.65
C ASN A 141 -12.35 14.88 -6.75
N THR A 142 -13.18 14.78 -5.72
CA THR A 142 -14.45 14.00 -5.73
C THR A 142 -15.42 14.44 -6.83
N GLY A 143 -15.39 15.71 -7.24
CA GLY A 143 -16.15 16.23 -8.38
C GLY A 143 -15.66 15.77 -9.77
N LYS A 144 -14.51 15.06 -9.84
CA LYS A 144 -13.93 14.53 -11.08
C LYS A 144 -13.77 13.02 -10.95
N PRO A 145 -14.81 12.21 -11.22
CA PRO A 145 -14.83 10.77 -10.93
C PRO A 145 -13.64 10.00 -11.53
N ASP A 146 -13.20 10.36 -12.74
CA ASP A 146 -12.05 9.72 -13.39
C ASP A 146 -10.72 9.98 -12.69
N VAL A 147 -10.56 11.15 -12.08
CA VAL A 147 -9.38 11.52 -11.28
C VAL A 147 -9.47 10.85 -9.92
N HIS A 148 -10.60 10.99 -9.23
CA HIS A 148 -10.84 10.43 -7.90
C HIS A 148 -10.55 8.92 -7.84
N LYS A 149 -11.18 8.13 -8.73
CA LYS A 149 -11.03 6.67 -8.69
C LYS A 149 -9.60 6.21 -8.97
N ARG A 150 -8.86 6.91 -9.84
CA ARG A 150 -7.45 6.59 -10.16
C ARG A 150 -6.54 6.90 -8.98
N LEU A 151 -6.69 8.06 -8.37
CA LEU A 151 -5.93 8.43 -7.17
C LEU A 151 -6.19 7.46 -6.00
N MET A 152 -7.47 7.12 -5.75
CA MET A 152 -7.83 6.13 -4.74
C MET A 152 -7.28 4.74 -5.05
N THR A 153 -7.20 4.34 -6.32
CA THR A 153 -6.65 3.03 -6.70
C THR A 153 -5.13 3.02 -6.54
N LEU A 154 -4.45 4.06 -7.01
CA LEU A 154 -2.99 4.17 -6.98
C LEU A 154 -2.45 4.34 -5.56
N SER A 155 -3.24 4.85 -4.61
CA SER A 155 -2.83 4.90 -3.21
C SER A 155 -2.67 3.51 -2.58
N PHE A 156 -3.24 2.44 -3.16
CA PHE A 156 -3.02 1.08 -2.65
C PHE A 156 -1.69 0.47 -3.10
N VAL A 157 -1.04 0.98 -4.13
CA VAL A 157 0.23 0.43 -4.64
C VAL A 157 1.31 0.39 -3.53
N PRO A 158 1.70 1.52 -2.89
CA PRO A 158 2.68 1.48 -1.80
C PRO A 158 2.21 0.66 -0.58
N LEU A 159 0.89 0.52 -0.37
CA LEU A 159 0.33 -0.29 0.71
C LEU A 159 0.55 -1.80 0.47
N LEU A 160 0.36 -2.25 -0.79
CA LEU A 160 0.41 -3.65 -1.17
C LEU A 160 1.84 -4.22 -1.29
N GLU A 161 2.87 -3.37 -1.21
CA GLU A 161 4.27 -3.82 -1.15
C GLU A 161 4.53 -4.72 0.05
N ALA A 162 4.03 -4.36 1.24
CA ALA A 162 4.25 -5.13 2.46
C ALA A 162 3.69 -6.56 2.39
N PRO A 163 2.42 -6.82 2.00
CA PRO A 163 1.94 -8.18 1.79
C PRO A 163 2.65 -8.88 0.62
N MET A 164 2.95 -8.18 -0.47
CA MET A 164 3.65 -8.78 -1.60
C MET A 164 5.08 -9.23 -1.24
N ALA A 165 5.76 -8.53 -0.33
CA ALA A 165 7.11 -8.88 0.09
C ALA A 165 7.19 -10.18 0.92
N ARG A 166 6.08 -10.64 1.52
CA ARG A 166 6.10 -11.78 2.45
C ARG A 166 6.37 -13.13 1.77
N PRO A 167 5.76 -13.50 0.62
CA PRO A 167 6.19 -14.68 -0.12
C PRO A 167 7.67 -14.64 -0.51
N PHE A 168 8.20 -13.49 -0.93
CA PHE A 168 9.62 -13.34 -1.27
C PHE A 168 10.50 -13.53 -0.03
N GLN A 169 10.09 -12.99 1.12
CA GLN A 169 10.78 -13.20 2.39
C GLN A 169 10.90 -14.69 2.70
N VAL A 170 9.83 -15.48 2.52
CA VAL A 170 9.86 -16.93 2.81
C VAL A 170 10.71 -17.71 1.81
N LEU A 171 10.66 -17.35 0.53
CA LEU A 171 11.29 -18.11 -0.54
C LEU A 171 12.76 -17.75 -0.77
N MET A 172 13.16 -16.53 -0.44
CA MET A 172 14.48 -15.99 -0.80
C MET A 172 15.37 -15.64 0.39
N THR A 173 14.85 -15.65 1.63
CA THR A 173 15.68 -15.40 2.81
C THR A 173 16.44 -16.67 3.20
N PRO A 174 17.78 -16.66 3.24
CA PRO A 174 18.55 -17.82 3.66
C PRO A 174 18.24 -18.25 5.10
N PRO A 175 18.34 -19.56 5.42
CA PRO A 175 18.17 -20.03 6.80
C PRO A 175 19.09 -19.32 7.78
N GLY A 176 18.55 -18.92 8.93
CA GLY A 176 19.30 -18.25 10.00
C GLY A 176 19.44 -16.73 9.86
N VAL A 177 19.00 -16.12 8.75
CA VAL A 177 18.94 -14.67 8.62
C VAL A 177 17.78 -14.12 9.45
N VAL A 178 18.07 -13.16 10.32
CA VAL A 178 17.11 -12.50 11.22
C VAL A 178 17.15 -10.99 11.04
N GLY A 179 16.05 -10.34 11.42
CA GLY A 179 15.93 -8.88 11.40
C GLY A 179 15.32 -8.29 10.12
N PRO A 180 15.32 -6.96 10.00
CA PRO A 180 14.83 -6.26 8.82
C PRO A 180 15.72 -6.57 7.61
N PRO A 181 15.15 -6.75 6.42
CA PRO A 181 15.97 -6.99 5.25
C PRO A 181 16.62 -5.69 4.75
N PRO A 182 17.70 -5.77 3.95
CA PRO A 182 18.24 -4.61 3.25
C PRO A 182 17.19 -3.98 2.32
N VAL A 183 17.15 -2.65 2.22
CA VAL A 183 16.10 -1.94 1.44
C VAL A 183 16.04 -2.38 -0.03
N PHE A 184 17.18 -2.70 -0.66
CA PHE A 184 17.18 -3.12 -2.06
C PHE A 184 16.38 -4.40 -2.34
N VAL A 185 16.10 -5.24 -1.33
CA VAL A 185 15.30 -6.46 -1.57
C VAL A 185 13.83 -6.16 -1.85
N THR A 186 13.36 -4.93 -1.59
CA THR A 186 11.98 -4.53 -1.89
C THR A 186 11.72 -4.40 -3.39
N VAL A 187 12.77 -4.28 -4.22
CA VAL A 187 12.66 -4.08 -5.67
C VAL A 187 11.80 -5.17 -6.32
N LEU A 188 12.05 -6.45 -6.04
CA LEU A 188 11.31 -7.54 -6.68
C LEU A 188 9.82 -7.54 -6.29
N PRO A 189 9.45 -7.47 -5.00
CA PRO A 189 8.05 -7.26 -4.60
C PRO A 189 7.42 -6.01 -5.23
N SER A 190 8.11 -4.87 -5.24
CA SER A 190 7.61 -3.62 -5.81
C SER A 190 7.31 -3.77 -7.30
N LEU A 191 8.19 -4.38 -8.09
CA LEU A 191 7.95 -4.65 -9.51
C LEU A 191 6.69 -5.48 -9.77
N VAL A 192 6.39 -6.45 -8.89
CA VAL A 192 5.15 -7.24 -9.00
C VAL A 192 3.92 -6.39 -8.68
N VAL A 193 3.99 -5.55 -7.64
CA VAL A 193 2.88 -4.64 -7.30
C VAL A 193 2.69 -3.57 -8.38
N ASP A 194 3.75 -3.09 -9.01
CA ASP A 194 3.72 -2.09 -10.09
C ASP A 194 3.00 -2.59 -11.35
N LEU A 195 2.77 -3.91 -11.47
CA LEU A 195 1.86 -4.45 -12.49
C LEU A 195 0.43 -3.87 -12.37
N ILE A 196 0.03 -3.38 -11.19
CA ILE A 196 -1.22 -2.63 -11.00
C ILE A 196 -1.18 -1.30 -11.76
N ILE A 197 -0.05 -0.58 -11.72
CA ILE A 197 0.15 0.66 -12.48
C ILE A 197 0.11 0.34 -13.98
N VAL A 198 0.79 -0.74 -14.40
CA VAL A 198 0.75 -1.21 -15.80
C VAL A 198 -0.68 -1.55 -16.23
N ALA A 199 -1.44 -2.27 -15.39
CA ALA A 199 -2.83 -2.60 -15.67
C ALA A 199 -3.70 -1.34 -15.83
N LEU A 200 -3.48 -0.31 -15.01
CA LEU A 200 -4.15 0.99 -15.15
C LEU A 200 -3.74 1.73 -16.44
N LEU A 201 -2.46 1.72 -16.82
CA LEU A 201 -1.99 2.33 -18.06
C LEU A 201 -2.58 1.62 -19.30
N VAL A 202 -2.63 0.28 -19.27
CA VAL A 202 -3.29 -0.52 -20.32
C VAL A 202 -4.78 -0.22 -20.37
N TYR A 203 -5.44 -0.14 -19.22
CA TYR A 203 -6.84 0.25 -19.12
C TYR A 203 -7.09 1.65 -19.71
N ASP A 204 -6.27 2.63 -19.36
CA ASP A 204 -6.34 4.00 -19.89
C ASP A 204 -6.16 4.00 -21.41
N LYS A 205 -5.12 3.32 -21.92
CA LYS A 205 -4.87 3.24 -23.36
C LYS A 205 -6.04 2.62 -24.11
N ARG A 206 -6.66 1.56 -23.57
CA ARG A 206 -7.80 0.87 -24.18
C ARG A 206 -9.11 1.64 -24.09
N THR A 207 -9.32 2.43 -23.04
CA THR A 207 -10.60 3.14 -22.81
C THR A 207 -10.59 4.59 -23.28
N LEU A 208 -9.43 5.25 -23.23
CA LEU A 208 -9.25 6.68 -23.55
C LEU A 208 -8.39 6.91 -24.80
N GLY A 209 -7.76 5.87 -25.35
CA GLY A 209 -6.79 5.98 -26.46
C GLY A 209 -5.42 6.55 -26.06
N ARG A 210 -5.25 6.97 -24.80
CA ARG A 210 -4.05 7.61 -24.24
C ARG A 210 -3.90 7.26 -22.75
N PHE A 211 -2.69 7.39 -22.21
CA PHE A 211 -2.46 7.27 -20.78
C PHE A 211 -3.06 8.47 -20.03
N HIS A 212 -3.75 8.22 -18.92
CA HIS A 212 -4.32 9.30 -18.13
C HIS A 212 -3.19 10.01 -17.35
N PRO A 213 -3.13 11.35 -17.31
CA PRO A 213 -2.06 12.08 -16.61
C PRO A 213 -1.92 11.69 -15.15
N VAL A 214 -3.03 11.46 -14.44
CA VAL A 214 -3.01 10.97 -13.05
C VAL A 214 -2.27 9.63 -12.93
N THR A 215 -2.55 8.68 -13.82
CA THR A 215 -1.89 7.37 -13.79
C THR A 215 -0.39 7.51 -14.04
N LEU A 216 0.01 8.33 -15.02
CA LEU A 216 1.41 8.59 -15.33
C LEU A 216 2.16 9.26 -14.17
N TRP A 217 1.64 10.38 -13.66
CA TRP A 217 2.33 11.15 -12.64
C TRP A 217 2.32 10.45 -11.28
N SER A 218 1.20 9.88 -10.86
CA SER A 218 1.14 9.13 -9.60
C SER A 218 1.94 7.83 -9.68
N GLY A 219 1.85 7.09 -10.79
CA GLY A 219 2.65 5.88 -11.00
C GLY A 219 4.14 6.17 -11.04
N GLY A 220 4.55 7.22 -11.78
CA GLY A 220 5.94 7.66 -11.82
C GLY A 220 6.45 8.14 -10.45
N ALA A 221 5.64 8.85 -9.68
CA ALA A 221 6.00 9.27 -8.33
C ALA A 221 6.17 8.08 -7.36
N ILE A 222 5.29 7.07 -7.44
CA ILE A 222 5.40 5.85 -6.64
C ILE A 222 6.71 5.13 -6.96
N ILE A 223 6.99 4.88 -8.24
CA ILE A 223 8.22 4.21 -8.70
C ILE A 223 9.46 5.02 -8.30
N ALA A 224 9.40 6.35 -8.42
CA ALA A 224 10.49 7.22 -7.99
C ALA A 224 10.77 7.05 -6.50
N VAL A 225 9.74 7.03 -5.64
CA VAL A 225 9.91 6.80 -4.20
C VAL A 225 10.52 5.43 -3.91
N GLN A 226 10.01 4.35 -4.54
CA GLN A 226 10.55 3.00 -4.38
C GLN A 226 12.05 2.92 -4.72
N VAL A 227 12.46 3.53 -5.84
CA VAL A 227 13.87 3.56 -6.27
C VAL A 227 14.71 4.44 -5.34
N LEU A 228 14.20 5.61 -4.96
CA LEU A 228 14.92 6.56 -4.11
C LEU A 228 15.08 6.07 -2.67
N CYS A 229 14.21 5.16 -2.19
CA CYS A 229 14.39 4.55 -0.88
C CYS A 229 15.77 3.89 -0.73
N ILE A 230 16.32 3.28 -1.78
CA ILE A 230 17.58 2.54 -1.73
C ILE A 230 18.79 3.44 -1.38
N PRO A 231 19.11 4.51 -2.15
CA PRO A 231 20.22 5.38 -1.79
C PRO A 231 19.93 6.27 -0.58
N LEU A 232 18.66 6.59 -0.31
CA LEU A 232 18.31 7.52 0.76
C LEU A 232 18.28 6.85 2.15
N SER A 233 18.00 5.55 2.24
CA SER A 233 17.83 4.85 3.53
C SER A 233 19.07 4.89 4.43
N GLY A 234 20.27 5.00 3.86
CA GLY A 234 21.52 5.05 4.61
C GLY A 234 21.99 6.47 4.94
N THR A 235 21.30 7.50 4.46
CA THR A 235 21.79 8.88 4.59
C THR A 235 21.67 9.40 6.03
N PRO A 236 22.58 10.29 6.49
CA PRO A 236 22.47 10.90 7.81
C PRO A 236 21.12 11.60 8.04
N ALA A 237 20.58 12.23 7.00
CA ALA A 237 19.27 12.90 7.02
C ALA A 237 18.15 11.91 7.30
N TRP A 238 18.08 10.79 6.56
CA TRP A 238 17.07 9.76 6.81
C TRP A 238 17.21 9.16 8.21
N MET A 239 18.43 8.81 8.60
CA MET A 239 18.69 8.20 9.91
C MET A 239 18.28 9.13 11.07
N ALA A 240 18.41 10.46 10.91
CA ALA A 240 17.91 11.43 11.88
C ALA A 240 16.38 11.43 11.97
N ILE A 241 15.69 11.39 10.83
CA ILE A 241 14.22 11.30 10.77
C ILE A 241 13.74 10.00 11.44
N ALA A 242 14.32 8.85 11.09
CA ALA A 242 13.94 7.57 11.64
C ALA A 242 14.12 7.52 13.17
N ARG A 243 15.21 8.09 13.70
CA ARG A 243 15.44 8.22 15.15
C ARG A 243 14.42 9.13 15.83
N PHE A 244 14.07 10.25 15.20
CA PHE A 244 13.01 11.12 15.71
C PHE A 244 11.68 10.36 15.81
N VAL A 245 11.29 9.65 14.76
CA VAL A 245 10.06 8.83 14.76
C VAL A 245 10.10 7.75 15.84
N GLU A 246 11.22 7.04 15.98
CA GLU A 246 11.42 6.02 17.03
C GLU A 246 11.20 6.58 18.45
N SER A 247 11.66 7.82 18.71
CA SER A 247 11.55 8.49 20.01
C SER A 247 10.13 8.85 20.43
N LEU A 248 9.16 8.86 19.49
CA LEU A 248 7.77 9.22 19.77
C LEU A 248 7.07 8.22 20.73
N ALA A 249 7.63 7.03 20.92
CA ALA A 249 7.06 6.00 21.78
C ALA A 249 7.89 5.71 23.05
N GLY A 250 8.71 6.67 23.51
CA GLY A 250 9.56 6.53 24.70
C GLY A 250 10.77 5.66 24.43
#